data_AF-A0A6G1JHF4-F1
#
_entry.id   AF-A0A6G1JHF4-F1
#
_cell.length_a   1.000
_cell.length_b   1.000
_cell.length_c   1.000
_cell.angle_alpha   90.00
_cell.angle_beta   90.00
_cell.angle_gamma   90.00
#
_symmetry.space_group_name_H-M   'P 1'
#
loop_
_entity.id
_entity.type
_entity.pdbx_description
1 polymer ?
#
loop_
_entity_poly.entity_id
_entity_poly.type
_entity_poly.pdbx_seq_one_letter_code
_entity_poly.pdbx_strand_id
1 'polypeptide(L)'
;MLVLDLETERSRRLLSQCWRMRFYLIVWRFGCCNRNARRWCPRTEITLSHPQDIFDWMAGGKEFNASELSLSEYICRYAAGHRDLVAIPVFPSRAFRHGFIAFNSRTVNEHQDLKGKKIGVQMYTMTAAVWVRSVLQKHGVDLSTVQWVQGSMESGESHGKPSAMPLSKRRRTFQLLEEGKIDATIGADLPHCLGKASHVKRLFPDFKGVEKDYFRETGIFPIMHAVVIRCEMCEKHPWLTTSLYNALNDSKEVARIQMRFLDCLRYMLPWLAQELDEMDEVFGGDPFVYGIDANRKTLEALVNALHEQAMIAEKPRLEDLFAQIRGQNWKVGWGTTIITR
;
A
#
# COMPACT_ATOMS: atom_id res chain seq x y z
N MET A 1 -7.21 -11.54 -9.52
CA MET A 1 -7.37 -11.65 -8.06
C MET A 1 -7.39 -13.13 -7.66
N LEU A 2 -6.67 -13.54 -6.61
CA LEU A 2 -6.76 -14.89 -6.04
C LEU A 2 -7.41 -14.83 -4.68
N VAL A 3 -8.53 -15.55 -4.53
CA VAL A 3 -8.96 -16.07 -3.23
C VAL A 3 -8.37 -17.48 -3.13
N LEU A 4 -7.37 -17.67 -2.28
CA LEU A 4 -6.76 -18.98 -2.06
C LEU A 4 -7.42 -19.65 -0.85
N ASP A 5 -8.15 -20.74 -1.13
CA ASP A 5 -8.64 -21.70 -0.13
C ASP A 5 -7.59 -22.82 0.01
N LEU A 6 -6.99 -22.96 1.19
CA LEU A 6 -5.75 -23.73 1.40
C LEU A 6 -5.96 -25.14 2.00
N GLU A 7 -7.18 -25.69 1.98
CA GLU A 7 -7.45 -27.03 2.54
C GLU A 7 -7.12 -28.24 1.64
N THR A 8 -6.64 -28.06 0.39
CA THR A 8 -6.36 -29.21 -0.50
C THR A 8 -4.96 -29.22 -1.12
N GLU A 9 -4.44 -30.42 -1.37
CA GLU A 9 -3.13 -30.71 -1.99
C GLU A 9 -2.95 -30.05 -3.38
N ARG A 10 -4.05 -29.62 -4.00
CA ARG A 10 -4.10 -28.87 -5.27
C ARG A 10 -3.68 -27.40 -5.13
N SER A 11 -3.77 -26.81 -3.94
CA SER A 11 -3.47 -25.39 -3.69
C SER A 11 -1.98 -25.07 -3.87
N ARG A 12 -1.08 -26.07 -3.71
CA ARG A 12 0.35 -25.94 -4.03
C ARG A 12 0.65 -25.78 -5.53
N ARG A 13 -0.19 -26.33 -6.41
CA ARG A 13 -0.08 -26.19 -7.88
C ARG A 13 -0.76 -24.94 -8.42
N LEU A 14 -1.80 -24.42 -7.75
CA LEU A 14 -2.48 -23.18 -8.16
C LEU A 14 -1.59 -21.94 -7.93
N LEU A 15 -0.75 -21.95 -6.89
CA LEU A 15 0.24 -20.90 -6.63
C LEU A 15 1.13 -20.59 -7.86
N SER A 16 1.42 -21.57 -8.73
CA SER A 16 2.24 -21.35 -9.94
C SER A 16 1.44 -20.91 -11.17
N GLN A 17 0.15 -21.26 -11.28
CA GLN A 17 -0.66 -20.97 -12.47
C GLN A 17 -1.32 -19.58 -12.45
N CYS A 18 -1.47 -19.01 -11.26
CA CYS A 18 -2.17 -17.75 -11.03
C CYS A 18 -1.44 -16.49 -11.54
N TRP A 19 -0.19 -16.62 -11.99
CA TRP A 19 0.68 -15.50 -12.38
C TRP A 19 0.61 -15.12 -13.86
N ARG A 20 -0.30 -15.71 -14.63
CA ARG A 20 -0.53 -15.32 -16.05
C ARG A 20 -1.43 -14.09 -16.24
N MET A 21 -2.18 -13.63 -15.23
CA MET A 21 -3.14 -12.53 -15.39
C MET A 21 -2.87 -11.38 -14.42
N ARG A 22 -2.89 -10.15 -14.95
CA ARG A 22 -2.68 -8.88 -14.24
C ARG A 22 -3.67 -8.69 -13.07
N PHE A 23 -3.26 -7.86 -12.11
CA PHE A 23 -3.96 -7.23 -10.97
C PHE A 23 -3.70 -7.80 -9.56
N TYR A 24 -3.13 -6.88 -8.75
CA TYR A 24 -2.69 -6.97 -7.35
C TYR A 24 -3.88 -6.80 -6.41
N LEU A 25 -4.26 -7.87 -5.74
CA LEU A 25 -4.89 -7.81 -4.42
C LEU A 25 -4.99 -9.22 -3.86
N ILE A 26 -4.46 -9.44 -2.66
CA ILE A 26 -4.36 -10.78 -2.08
C ILE A 26 -5.31 -10.97 -0.91
N VAL A 27 -6.18 -11.97 -1.04
CA VAL A 27 -7.21 -12.30 -0.06
C VAL A 27 -7.21 -13.81 0.17
N TRP A 28 -7.29 -14.23 1.42
CA TRP A 28 -7.34 -15.65 1.78
C TRP A 28 -8.54 -15.94 2.68
N ARG A 29 -9.28 -17.00 2.34
CA ARG A 29 -10.37 -17.55 3.16
C ARG A 29 -10.10 -19.04 3.40
N PHE A 30 -10.20 -19.48 4.65
CA PHE A 30 -10.03 -20.86 5.09
C PHE A 30 -11.38 -21.39 5.55
N GLY A 31 -11.78 -22.54 5.00
CA GLY A 31 -12.93 -23.31 5.49
C GLY A 31 -14.22 -23.06 4.70
N CYS A 32 -14.47 -23.94 3.73
CA CYS A 32 -15.84 -24.27 3.28
C CYS A 32 -15.94 -25.66 2.61
N CYS A 33 -15.01 -26.59 2.87
CA CYS A 33 -15.04 -27.90 2.22
C CYS A 33 -15.49 -28.99 3.21
N ASN A 34 -16.82 -29.18 3.29
CA ASN A 34 -17.38 -30.33 3.99
C ASN A 34 -16.99 -31.62 3.24
N ARG A 35 -16.25 -32.54 3.88
CA ARG A 35 -15.61 -33.72 3.26
C ARG A 35 -16.56 -34.68 2.52
N ASN A 36 -17.88 -34.54 2.70
CA ASN A 36 -18.88 -35.41 2.05
C ASN A 36 -19.55 -34.81 0.81
N ALA A 37 -19.20 -33.59 0.38
CA ALA A 37 -19.79 -32.99 -0.81
C ALA A 37 -18.82 -33.03 -1.99
N ARG A 38 -18.99 -33.99 -2.91
CA ARG A 38 -18.45 -33.91 -4.29
C ARG A 38 -19.19 -32.83 -5.11
N ARG A 39 -19.29 -31.60 -4.58
CA ARG A 39 -19.84 -30.45 -5.29
C ARG A 39 -18.81 -29.33 -5.27
N TRP A 40 -18.44 -28.92 -6.47
CA TRP A 40 -17.60 -27.80 -6.81
C TRP A 40 -17.86 -26.61 -5.86
N CYS A 41 -16.83 -26.14 -5.17
CA CYS A 41 -16.86 -24.82 -4.55
C CYS A 41 -16.95 -23.81 -5.70
N PRO A 42 -18.04 -23.02 -5.83
CA PRO A 42 -18.14 -22.04 -6.89
C PRO A 42 -16.98 -21.06 -6.74
N ARG A 43 -16.19 -20.86 -7.81
CA ARG A 43 -15.21 -19.76 -7.89
C ARG A 43 -15.98 -18.49 -7.55
N THR A 44 -15.80 -18.00 -6.34
CA THR A 44 -16.33 -16.70 -5.96
C THR A 44 -15.34 -15.69 -6.53
N GLU A 45 -15.60 -15.24 -7.76
CA GLU A 45 -14.87 -14.12 -8.34
C GLU A 45 -15.35 -12.86 -7.63
N ILE A 46 -14.58 -12.38 -6.66
CA ILE A 46 -14.79 -11.06 -6.07
C ILE A 46 -14.13 -10.06 -7.03
N THR A 47 -14.92 -9.22 -7.69
CA THR A 47 -14.36 -8.11 -8.46
C THR A 47 -14.09 -6.96 -7.49
N LEU A 48 -12.81 -6.63 -7.33
CA LEU A 48 -12.38 -5.52 -6.49
C LEU A 48 -11.94 -4.37 -7.37
N SER A 49 -12.64 -3.24 -7.24
CA SER A 49 -12.30 -2.01 -7.97
C SER A 49 -11.32 -1.13 -7.21
N HIS A 50 -11.27 -1.23 -5.88
CA HIS A 50 -10.41 -0.39 -5.06
C HIS A 50 -9.88 -1.12 -3.81
N PRO A 51 -8.60 -0.94 -3.39
CA PRO A 51 -8.05 -1.61 -2.22
C PRO A 51 -8.80 -1.31 -0.92
N GLN A 52 -9.43 -0.13 -0.82
CA GLN A 52 -10.24 0.27 0.34
C GLN A 52 -11.37 -0.73 0.65
N ASP A 53 -11.95 -1.37 -0.36
CA ASP A 53 -13.05 -2.31 -0.16
C ASP A 53 -12.59 -3.50 0.69
N ILE A 54 -11.37 -4.01 0.44
CA ILE A 54 -10.77 -5.04 1.30
C ILE A 54 -10.51 -4.50 2.70
N PHE A 55 -9.99 -3.28 2.80
CA PHE A 55 -9.61 -2.72 4.09
C PHE A 55 -10.83 -2.61 4.99
N ASP A 56 -11.95 -2.11 4.45
CA ASP A 56 -13.22 -2.01 5.16
C ASP A 56 -13.77 -3.38 5.57
N TRP A 57 -13.70 -4.38 4.69
CA TRP A 57 -14.12 -5.76 5.00
C TRP A 57 -13.21 -6.44 6.03
N MET A 58 -11.91 -6.23 5.96
CA MET A 58 -10.96 -6.83 6.91
C MET A 58 -11.02 -6.14 8.27
N ALA A 59 -10.96 -4.81 8.31
CA ALA A 59 -10.93 -4.04 9.54
C ALA A 59 -12.30 -3.98 10.25
N GLY A 60 -13.39 -3.98 9.47
CA GLY A 60 -14.77 -3.95 9.98
C GLY A 60 -15.32 -5.34 10.30
N GLY A 61 -15.27 -6.26 9.32
CA GLY A 61 -15.95 -7.56 9.39
C GLY A 61 -15.03 -8.77 9.60
N LYS A 62 -13.70 -8.61 9.44
CA LYS A 62 -12.74 -9.73 9.38
C LYS A 62 -13.20 -10.83 8.42
N GLU A 63 -13.74 -10.41 7.27
CA GLU A 63 -14.35 -11.30 6.27
C GLU A 63 -13.37 -12.30 5.67
N PHE A 64 -12.07 -12.03 5.83
CA PHE A 64 -10.97 -12.85 5.37
C PHE A 64 -10.07 -13.31 6.52
N ASN A 65 -9.38 -14.41 6.32
CA ASN A 65 -8.40 -14.92 7.27
C ASN A 65 -7.06 -14.19 7.16
N ALA A 66 -6.72 -13.77 5.95
CA ALA A 66 -5.63 -12.85 5.68
C ALA A 66 -5.99 -11.94 4.51
N SER A 67 -5.47 -10.71 4.51
CA SER A 67 -5.64 -9.76 3.42
C SER A 67 -4.55 -8.69 3.45
N GLU A 68 -4.46 -7.89 2.38
CA GLU A 68 -3.80 -6.59 2.47
C GLU A 68 -4.58 -5.63 3.38
N LEU A 69 -3.86 -4.76 4.08
CA LEU A 69 -4.41 -3.64 4.86
C LEU A 69 -3.50 -2.42 4.76
N SER A 70 -4.09 -1.23 4.82
CA SER A 70 -3.36 0.03 5.02
C SER A 70 -2.43 -0.08 6.24
N LEU A 71 -1.13 0.18 6.06
CA LEU A 71 -0.15 0.03 7.14
C LEU A 71 -0.37 1.04 8.28
N SER A 72 -0.74 2.29 7.95
CA SER A 72 -1.12 3.29 8.95
C SER A 72 -2.33 2.85 9.76
N GLU A 73 -3.35 2.29 9.11
CA GLU A 73 -4.55 1.80 9.77
C GLU A 73 -4.23 0.62 10.70
N TYR A 74 -3.42 -0.33 10.23
CA TYR A 74 -2.94 -1.44 11.05
C TYR A 74 -2.23 -0.95 12.31
N ILE A 75 -1.28 -0.02 12.18
CA ILE A 75 -0.52 0.52 13.32
C ILE A 75 -1.43 1.31 14.27
N CYS A 76 -2.36 2.12 13.75
CA CYS A 76 -3.31 2.85 14.59
C CYS A 76 -4.24 1.92 15.37
N ARG A 77 -4.75 0.86 14.73
CA ARG A 77 -5.55 -0.17 15.41
C ARG A 77 -4.75 -0.86 16.51
N TYR A 78 -3.49 -1.21 16.21
CA TYR A 78 -2.59 -1.77 17.21
C TYR A 78 -2.36 -0.81 18.38
N ALA A 79 -2.05 0.46 18.11
CA ALA A 79 -1.86 1.47 19.16
C ALA A 79 -3.13 1.68 20.00
N ALA A 80 -4.32 1.55 19.40
CA ALA A 80 -5.61 1.61 20.09
C ALA A 80 -5.97 0.36 20.92
N GLY A 81 -5.08 -0.63 21.01
CA GLY A 81 -5.28 -1.84 21.82
C GLY A 81 -5.97 -3.00 21.09
N HIS A 82 -6.32 -2.85 19.81
CA HIS A 82 -6.84 -3.98 19.03
C HIS A 82 -5.71 -4.98 18.73
N ARG A 83 -5.91 -6.26 19.10
CA ARG A 83 -4.95 -7.37 18.91
C ARG A 83 -5.57 -8.54 18.14
N ASP A 84 -6.59 -8.26 17.32
CA ASP A 84 -7.30 -9.26 16.55
C ASP A 84 -6.62 -9.61 15.21
N LEU A 85 -5.66 -8.80 14.79
CA LEU A 85 -4.85 -8.97 13.59
C LEU A 85 -3.36 -8.91 13.93
N VAL A 86 -2.56 -9.66 13.18
CA VAL A 86 -1.09 -9.57 13.17
C VAL A 86 -0.60 -9.42 11.74
N ALA A 87 0.32 -8.49 11.49
CA ALA A 87 0.94 -8.33 10.18
C ALA A 87 2.11 -9.31 10.00
N ILE A 88 2.30 -9.81 8.78
CA ILE A 88 3.60 -10.37 8.37
C ILE A 88 4.42 -9.27 7.70
N PRO A 89 5.78 -9.30 7.75
CA PRO A 89 6.62 -8.25 7.18
C PRO A 89 6.73 -8.35 5.66
N VAL A 90 5.57 -8.36 4.99
CA VAL A 90 5.37 -8.37 3.54
C VAL A 90 4.67 -7.08 3.14
N PHE A 91 5.28 -6.36 2.20
CA PHE A 91 4.92 -4.98 1.83
C PHE A 91 4.60 -4.89 0.33
N PRO A 92 3.43 -5.39 -0.11
CA PRO A 92 3.12 -5.54 -1.53
C PRO A 92 2.91 -4.20 -2.25
N SER A 93 2.66 -3.11 -1.51
CA SER A 93 2.42 -1.79 -2.06
C SER A 93 3.39 -0.76 -1.49
N ARG A 94 4.14 -0.13 -2.39
CA ARG A 94 5.05 0.99 -2.11
C ARG A 94 4.86 2.05 -3.19
N ALA A 95 4.96 3.31 -2.80
CA ALA A 95 4.85 4.43 -3.73
C ALA A 95 5.46 5.68 -3.11
N PHE A 96 6.25 6.41 -3.89
CA PHE A 96 6.52 7.80 -3.51
C PHE A 96 5.24 8.62 -3.61
N ARG A 97 5.21 9.73 -2.86
CA ARG A 97 4.02 10.58 -2.74
C ARG A 97 4.25 12.04 -3.13
N HIS A 98 5.45 12.41 -3.59
CA HIS A 98 5.72 13.76 -4.09
C HIS A 98 4.87 14.04 -5.34
N GLY A 99 4.78 13.06 -6.25
CA GLY A 99 3.94 13.18 -7.43
C GLY A 99 2.44 13.34 -7.14
N PHE A 100 1.94 12.94 -5.98
CA PHE A 100 0.50 12.86 -5.65
C PHE A 100 -0.07 14.11 -4.98
N ILE A 101 0.60 15.25 -5.17
CA ILE A 101 0.17 16.54 -4.65
C ILE A 101 -0.19 17.44 -5.83
N ALA A 102 -1.47 17.77 -5.96
CA ALA A 102 -1.96 18.71 -6.96
C ALA A 102 -2.45 20.00 -6.29
N PHE A 103 -2.15 21.15 -6.87
CA PHE A 103 -2.53 22.46 -6.35
C PHE A 103 -3.21 23.33 -7.41
N ASN A 104 -3.93 24.34 -6.93
CA ASN A 104 -4.53 25.39 -7.74
C ASN A 104 -3.55 26.56 -7.86
N SER A 105 -3.01 26.77 -9.06
CA SER A 105 -2.00 27.80 -9.35
C SER A 105 -2.53 29.23 -9.34
N ARG A 106 -3.81 29.44 -9.03
CA ARG A 106 -4.38 30.77 -8.77
C ARG A 106 -4.21 31.19 -7.31
N THR A 107 -3.99 30.23 -6.41
CA THR A 107 -3.96 30.47 -4.96
C THR A 107 -2.67 30.00 -4.27
N VAL A 108 -1.87 29.18 -4.94
CA VAL A 108 -0.60 28.60 -4.46
C VAL A 108 0.41 28.71 -5.60
N ASN A 109 1.64 29.14 -5.34
CA ASN A 109 2.73 29.18 -6.32
C ASN A 109 3.85 28.19 -5.95
N GLU A 110 4.17 28.10 -4.66
CA GLU A 110 5.20 27.21 -4.12
C GLU A 110 4.69 26.37 -2.93
N HIS A 111 5.51 25.43 -2.44
CA HIS A 111 5.09 24.51 -1.38
C HIS A 111 4.85 25.22 -0.04
N GLN A 112 5.58 26.30 0.25
CA GLN A 112 5.42 27.14 1.44
C GLN A 112 4.04 27.81 1.49
N ASP A 113 3.46 28.13 0.33
CA ASP A 113 2.15 28.78 0.22
C ASP A 113 1.01 27.90 0.74
N LEU A 114 1.23 26.60 0.95
CA LEU A 114 0.22 25.70 1.52
C LEU A 114 -0.12 26.04 2.98
N LYS A 115 0.70 26.83 3.67
CA LYS A 115 0.43 27.33 5.02
C LYS A 115 -0.90 28.10 5.04
N GLY A 116 -1.79 27.73 5.97
CA GLY A 116 -3.10 28.38 6.13
C GLY A 116 -4.13 28.05 5.04
N LYS A 117 -3.81 27.19 4.08
CA LYS A 117 -4.69 26.86 2.94
C LYS A 117 -5.68 25.74 3.26
N LYS A 118 -6.68 25.59 2.39
CA LYS A 118 -7.63 24.48 2.42
C LYS A 118 -7.13 23.33 1.55
N ILE A 119 -6.88 22.18 2.15
CA ILE A 119 -6.35 21.01 1.44
C ILE A 119 -7.34 19.84 1.50
N GLY A 120 -7.72 19.35 0.32
CA GLY A 120 -8.54 18.16 0.15
C GLY A 120 -7.74 16.88 0.43
N VAL A 121 -8.34 15.95 1.16
CA VAL A 121 -7.73 14.64 1.45
C VAL A 121 -8.79 13.54 1.37
N GLN A 122 -8.45 12.42 0.74
CA GLN A 122 -9.37 11.28 0.60
C GLN A 122 -9.81 10.71 1.96
N MET A 123 -8.83 10.42 2.80
CA MET A 123 -9.01 9.98 4.17
C MET A 123 -7.81 10.49 4.95
N TYR A 124 -8.04 11.25 6.02
CA TYR A 124 -6.95 11.87 6.75
C TYR A 124 -5.92 10.84 7.26
N THR A 125 -6.42 9.68 7.65
CA THR A 125 -5.66 8.60 8.29
C THR A 125 -5.04 7.60 7.32
N MET A 126 -5.24 7.72 5.99
CA MET A 126 -4.65 6.75 5.06
C MET A 126 -3.13 6.90 4.97
N THR A 127 -2.43 5.79 4.69
CA THR A 127 -0.96 5.77 4.67
C THR A 127 -0.38 6.77 3.66
N ALA A 128 -1.03 6.93 2.49
CA ALA A 128 -0.60 7.90 1.49
C ALA A 128 -0.63 9.34 2.03
N ALA A 129 -1.69 9.73 2.75
CA ALA A 129 -1.83 11.06 3.30
C ALA A 129 -0.81 11.32 4.42
N VAL A 130 -0.52 10.32 5.26
CA VAL A 130 0.55 10.39 6.28
C VAL A 130 1.90 10.69 5.61
N TRP A 131 2.25 9.94 4.57
CA TRP A 131 3.50 10.15 3.84
C TRP A 131 3.57 11.48 3.12
N VAL A 132 2.47 11.93 2.47
CA VAL A 132 2.43 13.26 1.85
C VAL A 132 2.71 14.35 2.88
N ARG A 133 2.08 14.27 4.06
CA ARG A 133 2.31 15.26 5.13
C ARG A 133 3.76 15.23 5.62
N SER A 134 4.35 14.06 5.81
CA SER A 134 5.77 13.94 6.17
C SER A 134 6.70 14.53 5.12
N VAL A 135 6.41 14.33 3.83
CA VAL A 135 7.15 14.95 2.72
C VAL A 135 7.04 16.47 2.78
N LEU A 136 5.82 17.01 2.92
CA LEU A 136 5.60 18.46 3.03
C LEU A 136 6.33 19.07 4.24
N GLN A 137 6.29 18.40 5.40
CA GLN A 137 7.03 18.82 6.60
C GLN A 137 8.55 18.83 6.35
N LYS A 138 9.09 17.82 5.66
CA LYS A 138 10.51 17.78 5.28
C LYS A 138 10.90 18.95 4.37
N HIS A 139 9.98 19.39 3.51
CA HIS A 139 10.13 20.60 2.70
C HIS A 139 9.81 21.91 3.45
N GLY A 140 9.68 21.87 4.78
CA GLY A 140 9.50 23.06 5.61
C GLY A 140 8.08 23.64 5.61
N VAL A 141 7.08 22.90 5.11
CA VAL A 141 5.69 23.35 5.12
C VAL A 141 5.08 23.19 6.51
N ASP A 142 4.60 24.29 7.07
CA ASP A 142 3.85 24.31 8.32
C ASP A 142 2.40 23.84 8.10
N LEU A 143 2.14 22.59 8.47
CA LEU A 143 0.81 21.97 8.34
C LEU A 143 -0.15 22.29 9.48
N SER A 144 0.30 22.94 10.56
CA SER A 144 -0.53 23.20 11.76
C SER A 144 -1.70 24.15 11.49
N THR A 145 -1.55 25.00 10.46
CA THR A 145 -2.54 25.99 10.05
C THR A 145 -3.40 25.55 8.87
N VAL A 146 -3.13 24.37 8.30
CA VAL A 146 -3.88 23.83 7.15
C VAL A 146 -5.30 23.45 7.57
N GLN A 147 -6.27 23.85 6.76
CA GLN A 147 -7.66 23.45 6.89
C GLN A 147 -7.93 22.19 6.05
N TRP A 148 -8.06 21.04 6.71
CA TRP A 148 -8.27 19.78 6.02
C TRP A 148 -9.74 19.56 5.64
N VAL A 149 -9.97 19.24 4.38
CA VAL A 149 -11.28 18.91 3.84
C VAL A 149 -11.29 17.44 3.43
N GLN A 150 -11.90 16.59 4.25
CA GLN A 150 -12.01 15.18 3.90
C GLN A 150 -13.17 14.94 2.92
N GLY A 151 -12.91 14.19 1.85
CA GLY A 151 -13.88 13.79 0.84
C GLY A 151 -13.24 12.88 -0.20
N SER A 152 -14.04 12.07 -0.90
CA SER A 152 -13.50 11.22 -1.95
C SER A 152 -12.89 12.03 -3.08
N MET A 153 -11.82 11.50 -3.68
CA MET A 153 -11.15 12.19 -4.77
C MET A 153 -12.09 12.33 -5.96
N GLU A 154 -12.76 11.24 -6.33
CA GLU A 154 -13.57 11.13 -7.55
C GLU A 154 -15.03 10.74 -7.28
N SER A 155 -15.30 9.91 -6.27
CA SER A 155 -16.67 9.49 -5.94
C SER A 155 -17.39 10.50 -5.04
N GLY A 156 -18.72 10.51 -5.07
CA GLY A 156 -19.53 11.30 -4.13
C GLY A 156 -19.68 10.65 -2.75
N GLU A 157 -19.06 9.49 -2.54
CA GLU A 157 -19.16 8.65 -1.35
C GLU A 157 -17.92 8.85 -0.47
N SER A 158 -18.05 8.70 0.85
CA SER A 158 -16.92 8.83 1.77
C SER A 158 -15.94 7.66 1.59
N HIS A 159 -14.63 7.91 1.56
CA HIS A 159 -13.65 6.84 1.76
C HIS A 159 -13.61 6.46 3.24
N GLY A 160 -14.00 5.22 3.55
CA GLY A 160 -14.09 4.66 4.90
C GLY A 160 -15.01 5.44 5.85
N LYS A 161 -14.94 5.07 7.14
CA LYS A 161 -15.65 5.73 8.26
C LYS A 161 -14.66 6.57 9.08
N PRO A 162 -14.47 7.88 8.79
CA PRO A 162 -13.54 8.69 9.57
C PRO A 162 -14.00 8.87 11.02
N SER A 163 -13.08 8.75 11.97
CA SER A 163 -13.37 8.93 13.40
C SER A 163 -13.16 10.35 13.93
N ALA A 164 -12.47 11.24 13.19
CA ALA A 164 -11.86 12.43 13.79
C ALA A 164 -12.16 13.79 13.12
N MET A 165 -12.74 13.84 11.91
CA MET A 165 -12.90 15.10 11.18
C MET A 165 -14.32 15.30 10.64
N PRO A 166 -14.82 16.55 10.58
CA PRO A 166 -16.09 16.84 9.93
C PRO A 166 -16.02 16.41 8.47
N LEU A 167 -16.73 15.33 8.15
CA LEU A 167 -17.00 14.92 6.78
C LEU A 167 -17.66 16.10 6.06
N SER A 168 -16.99 16.67 5.07
CA SER A 168 -17.71 17.50 4.12
C SER A 168 -18.67 16.56 3.39
N LYS A 169 -19.97 16.71 3.64
CA LYS A 169 -20.99 15.81 3.08
C LYS A 169 -20.81 15.78 1.55
N ARG A 170 -20.48 14.59 1.01
CA ARG A 170 -20.61 14.22 -0.41
C ARG A 170 -20.00 15.20 -1.42
N ARG A 171 -18.75 15.64 -1.23
CA ARG A 171 -18.05 16.48 -2.23
C ARG A 171 -16.80 15.80 -2.76
N ARG A 172 -16.71 15.74 -4.09
CA ARG A 172 -15.54 15.24 -4.84
C ARG A 172 -14.45 16.29 -4.71
N THR A 173 -13.29 15.95 -4.14
CA THR A 173 -12.26 16.95 -3.88
C THR A 173 -11.67 17.52 -5.17
N PHE A 174 -11.68 16.76 -6.28
CA PHE A 174 -11.23 17.29 -7.58
C PHE A 174 -12.07 18.49 -8.04
N GLN A 175 -13.39 18.44 -7.87
CA GLN A 175 -14.30 19.54 -8.27
C GLN A 175 -14.04 20.78 -7.43
N LEU A 176 -13.83 20.60 -6.12
CA LEU A 176 -13.50 21.70 -5.23
C LEU A 176 -12.17 22.37 -5.62
N LEU A 177 -11.18 21.59 -6.06
CA LEU A 177 -9.89 22.09 -6.50
C LEU A 177 -10.03 22.89 -7.80
N GLU A 178 -10.75 22.33 -8.77
CA GLU A 178 -11.03 22.96 -10.07
C GLU A 178 -11.78 24.28 -9.91
N GLU A 179 -12.80 24.32 -9.05
CA GLU A 179 -13.60 25.50 -8.72
C GLU A 179 -12.86 26.51 -7.82
N GLY A 180 -11.68 26.18 -7.28
CA GLY A 180 -10.92 27.04 -6.36
C GLY A 180 -11.52 27.16 -4.95
N LYS A 181 -12.35 26.19 -4.53
CA LYS A 181 -12.89 26.10 -3.16
C LYS A 181 -11.90 25.45 -2.18
N ILE A 182 -10.95 24.68 -2.71
CA ILE A 182 -9.75 24.22 -2.00
C ILE A 182 -8.52 24.54 -2.85
N ASP A 183 -7.38 24.67 -2.20
CA ASP A 183 -6.13 25.15 -2.78
C ASP A 183 -5.22 24.00 -3.25
N ALA A 184 -5.34 22.83 -2.63
CA ALA A 184 -4.60 21.63 -3.01
C ALA A 184 -5.37 20.34 -2.68
N THR A 185 -4.90 19.23 -3.24
CA THR A 185 -5.34 17.88 -2.92
C THR A 185 -4.14 16.98 -2.66
N ILE A 186 -4.31 16.08 -1.69
CA ILE A 186 -3.34 15.04 -1.38
C ILE A 186 -4.05 13.68 -1.28
N GLY A 187 -3.36 12.59 -1.62
CA GLY A 187 -3.96 11.27 -1.53
C GLY A 187 -3.18 10.15 -2.20
N ALA A 188 -3.86 9.02 -2.38
CA ALA A 188 -3.39 7.87 -3.14
C ALA A 188 -3.58 8.04 -4.65
N ASP A 189 -4.51 8.92 -5.06
CA ASP A 189 -4.86 9.19 -6.45
C ASP A 189 -4.51 10.63 -6.86
N LEU A 190 -4.57 10.89 -8.16
CA LEU A 190 -4.46 12.23 -8.72
C LEU A 190 -5.83 12.73 -9.15
N PRO A 191 -6.15 14.02 -8.97
CA PRO A 191 -7.44 14.55 -9.37
C PRO A 191 -7.57 14.52 -10.89
N HIS A 192 -8.72 14.08 -11.40
CA HIS A 192 -8.98 13.96 -12.84
C HIS A 192 -8.84 15.29 -13.61
N CYS A 193 -9.00 16.43 -12.94
CA CYS A 193 -8.81 17.76 -13.52
C CYS A 193 -7.33 18.12 -13.75
N LEU A 194 -6.36 17.35 -13.22
CA LEU A 194 -4.93 17.57 -13.42
C LEU A 194 -4.57 17.49 -14.91
N GLY A 195 -3.95 18.54 -15.44
CA GLY A 195 -3.60 18.65 -16.87
C GLY A 195 -4.79 18.92 -17.79
N LYS A 196 -6.03 18.94 -17.28
CA LYS A 196 -7.24 19.35 -18.02
C LYS A 196 -7.62 20.79 -17.69
N ALA A 197 -7.64 21.13 -16.42
CA ALA A 197 -7.75 22.49 -15.94
C ALA A 197 -6.34 23.12 -15.94
N SER A 198 -6.15 24.19 -16.72
CA SER A 198 -4.84 24.83 -16.91
C SER A 198 -4.20 25.37 -15.62
N HIS A 199 -5.02 25.69 -14.62
CA HIS A 199 -4.60 26.14 -13.29
C HIS A 199 -4.38 25.00 -12.29
N VAL A 200 -4.63 23.74 -12.63
CA VAL A 200 -4.36 22.60 -11.73
C VAL A 200 -3.06 21.93 -12.13
N LYS A 201 -2.07 21.98 -11.24
CA LYS A 201 -0.69 21.51 -11.50
C LYS A 201 -0.22 20.58 -10.40
N ARG A 202 0.81 19.77 -10.68
CA ARG A 202 1.54 19.04 -9.63
C ARG A 202 2.44 20.00 -8.88
N LEU A 203 2.50 19.86 -7.56
CA LEU A 203 3.35 20.71 -6.70
C LEU A 203 4.84 20.56 -7.04
N PHE A 204 5.25 19.34 -7.37
CA PHE A 204 6.60 19.02 -7.86
C PHE A 204 6.49 18.61 -9.33
N PRO A 205 6.80 19.51 -10.29
CA PRO A 205 6.76 19.19 -11.71
C PRO A 205 7.71 18.03 -12.07
N ASP A 206 8.96 18.07 -11.59
CA ASP A 206 9.90 16.96 -11.66
C ASP A 206 9.84 16.09 -10.39
N PHE A 207 8.70 15.45 -10.17
CA PHE A 207 8.55 14.58 -9.00
C PHE A 207 9.50 13.37 -9.06
N LYS A 208 9.89 12.87 -10.24
CA LYS A 208 10.80 11.72 -10.35
C LYS A 208 12.19 12.08 -9.83
N GLY A 209 12.73 13.25 -10.21
CA GLY A 209 14.01 13.76 -9.68
C GLY A 209 13.96 13.95 -8.18
N VAL A 210 12.94 14.67 -7.68
CA VAL A 210 12.75 14.92 -6.24
C VAL A 210 12.61 13.61 -5.44
N GLU A 211 11.94 12.61 -6.00
CA GLU A 211 11.77 11.29 -5.36
C GLU A 211 13.07 10.49 -5.28
N LYS A 212 13.92 10.56 -6.32
CA LYS A 212 15.26 9.96 -6.29
C LYS A 212 16.14 10.64 -5.25
N ASP A 213 16.13 11.97 -5.19
CA ASP A 213 16.93 12.72 -4.22
C ASP A 213 16.45 12.45 -2.78
N TYR A 214 15.13 12.42 -2.58
CA TYR A 214 14.54 11.98 -1.31
C TYR A 214 15.03 10.58 -0.91
N PHE A 215 15.06 9.61 -1.82
CA PHE A 215 15.55 8.27 -1.53
C PHE A 215 17.06 8.25 -1.26
N ARG A 216 17.88 9.00 -2.02
CA ARG A 216 19.33 9.09 -1.77
C ARG A 216 19.65 9.66 -0.40
N GLU A 217 18.93 10.71 0.00
CA GLU A 217 19.11 11.36 1.30
C GLU A 217 18.61 10.50 2.47
N THR A 218 17.46 9.85 2.30
CA THR A 218 16.73 9.22 3.41
C THR A 218 16.79 7.70 3.40
N GLY A 219 17.10 7.05 2.29
CA GLY A 219 16.91 5.61 2.10
C GLY A 219 15.45 5.14 2.29
N ILE A 220 14.47 6.05 2.28
CA ILE A 220 13.06 5.72 2.50
C ILE A 220 12.36 5.60 1.16
N PHE A 221 11.87 4.39 0.87
CA PHE A 221 10.86 4.18 -0.17
C PHE A 221 9.53 3.81 0.49
N PRO A 222 8.55 4.74 0.53
CA PRO A 222 7.38 4.62 1.39
C PRO A 222 6.56 3.34 1.19
N ILE A 223 6.25 2.67 2.30
CA ILE A 223 5.38 1.49 2.35
C ILE A 223 3.94 1.92 2.59
N MET A 224 3.01 1.40 1.79
CA MET A 224 1.58 1.74 1.86
C MET A 224 0.79 0.68 2.61
N HIS A 225 0.95 -0.59 2.23
CA HIS A 225 0.15 -1.71 2.73
C HIS A 225 1.05 -2.77 3.39
N ALA A 226 0.47 -3.54 4.30
CA ALA A 226 1.02 -4.79 4.79
C ALA A 226 0.00 -5.93 4.62
N VAL A 227 0.48 -7.17 4.66
CA VAL A 227 -0.41 -8.33 4.74
C VAL A 227 -0.70 -8.64 6.20
N VAL A 228 -1.97 -8.65 6.57
CA VAL A 228 -2.46 -8.96 7.91
C VAL A 228 -3.16 -10.31 7.93
N ILE A 229 -3.09 -10.98 9.07
CA ILE A 229 -3.69 -12.29 9.34
C ILE A 229 -4.48 -12.18 10.64
N ARG A 230 -5.65 -12.81 10.73
CA ARG A 230 -6.37 -12.93 12.01
C ARG A 230 -5.54 -13.72 13.02
N CYS A 231 -5.39 -13.21 14.24
CA CYS A 231 -4.58 -13.86 15.28
C CYS A 231 -5.01 -15.31 15.53
N GLU A 232 -6.33 -15.58 15.57
CA GLU A 232 -6.87 -16.94 15.74
C GLU A 232 -6.36 -17.94 14.68
N MET A 233 -6.02 -17.47 13.47
CA MET A 233 -5.52 -18.33 12.39
C MET A 233 -4.05 -18.65 12.60
N CYS A 234 -3.27 -17.71 13.14
CA CYS A 234 -1.89 -17.95 13.52
C CYS A 234 -1.80 -18.91 14.71
N GLU A 235 -2.74 -18.83 15.66
CA GLU A 235 -2.83 -19.76 16.78
C GLU A 235 -3.18 -21.19 16.33
N LYS A 236 -4.20 -21.33 15.46
CA LYS A 236 -4.61 -22.63 14.88
C LYS A 236 -3.58 -23.21 13.93
N HIS A 237 -2.85 -22.36 13.22
CA HIS A 237 -1.87 -22.75 12.19
C HIS A 237 -0.56 -21.98 12.34
N PRO A 238 0.32 -22.35 13.30
CA PRO A 238 1.57 -21.61 13.58
C PRO A 238 2.54 -21.51 12.40
N TRP A 239 2.44 -22.40 11.40
CA TRP A 239 3.25 -22.41 10.18
C TRP A 239 2.78 -21.39 9.13
N LEU A 240 1.58 -20.80 9.31
CA LEU A 240 0.93 -19.96 8.32
C LEU A 240 1.73 -18.68 8.02
N THR A 241 2.25 -18.02 9.05
CA THR A 241 2.99 -16.75 8.91
C THR A 241 4.26 -16.93 8.06
N THR A 242 5.08 -17.93 8.38
CA THR A 242 6.28 -18.27 7.59
C THR A 242 5.92 -18.71 6.18
N SER A 243 4.94 -19.60 6.03
CA SER A 243 4.57 -20.16 4.73
C SER A 243 4.06 -19.08 3.79
N LEU A 244 3.25 -18.15 4.31
CA LEU A 244 2.73 -17.02 3.55
C LEU A 244 3.83 -16.01 3.19
N TYR A 245 4.72 -15.70 4.15
CA TYR A 245 5.89 -14.86 3.90
C TYR A 245 6.76 -15.41 2.76
N ASN A 246 7.13 -16.71 2.83
CA ASN A 246 7.96 -17.36 1.82
C ASN A 246 7.27 -17.38 0.46
N ALA A 247 5.99 -17.77 0.42
CA ALA A 247 5.23 -17.81 -0.83
C ALA A 247 5.13 -16.44 -1.50
N LEU A 248 4.91 -15.37 -0.73
CA LEU A 248 4.84 -14.00 -1.25
C LEU A 248 6.21 -13.48 -1.69
N ASN A 249 7.28 -13.86 -0.99
CA ASN A 249 8.63 -13.52 -1.39
C ASN A 249 9.00 -14.19 -2.72
N ASP A 250 8.73 -15.49 -2.86
CA ASP A 250 8.98 -16.23 -4.12
C ASP A 250 8.15 -15.67 -5.27
N SER A 251 6.89 -15.33 -5.00
CA SER A 251 5.99 -14.67 -5.94
C SER A 251 6.55 -13.33 -6.44
N LYS A 252 7.07 -12.49 -5.53
CA LYS A 252 7.73 -11.23 -5.88
C LYS A 252 8.93 -11.48 -6.78
N GLU A 253 9.77 -12.47 -6.47
CA GLU A 253 10.94 -12.79 -7.31
C GLU A 253 10.53 -13.21 -8.73
N VAL A 254 9.47 -14.02 -8.87
CA VAL A 254 8.92 -14.36 -10.20
C VAL A 254 8.46 -13.10 -10.94
N ALA A 255 7.75 -12.19 -10.27
CA ALA A 255 7.32 -10.93 -10.88
C ALA A 255 8.50 -10.05 -11.31
N ARG A 256 9.57 -9.98 -10.50
CA ARG A 256 10.80 -9.23 -10.82
C ARG A 256 11.52 -9.79 -12.03
N ILE A 257 11.68 -11.12 -12.11
CA ILE A 257 12.29 -11.79 -13.27
C ILE A 257 11.47 -11.52 -14.52
N GLN A 258 10.15 -11.70 -14.46
CA GLN A 258 9.26 -11.50 -15.61
C GLN A 258 9.22 -10.04 -16.08
N MET A 259 9.32 -9.07 -15.17
CA MET A 259 9.38 -7.66 -15.51
C MET A 259 10.61 -7.32 -16.37
N ARG A 260 11.72 -8.05 -16.21
CA ARG A 260 12.97 -7.87 -16.97
C ARG A 260 12.99 -8.63 -18.30
N PHE A 261 11.93 -9.35 -18.66
CA PHE A 261 11.82 -9.98 -19.98
C PHE A 261 11.42 -8.96 -21.03
N LEU A 262 12.42 -8.33 -21.67
CA LEU A 262 12.22 -7.20 -22.57
C LEU A 262 11.74 -7.59 -23.98
N ASP A 263 11.89 -8.85 -24.40
CA ASP A 263 11.42 -9.35 -25.70
C ASP A 263 9.90 -9.28 -25.83
N CYS A 264 9.18 -9.39 -24.71
CA CYS A 264 7.73 -9.24 -24.62
C CYS A 264 7.37 -8.46 -23.35
N LEU A 265 7.40 -7.13 -23.44
CA LEU A 265 7.19 -6.24 -22.31
C LEU A 265 5.92 -6.62 -21.52
N ARG A 266 6.12 -7.02 -20.25
CA ARG A 266 5.03 -7.37 -19.35
C ARG A 266 4.08 -6.20 -19.10
N TYR A 267 4.63 -4.99 -19.09
CA TYR A 267 3.92 -3.72 -18.93
C TYR A 267 3.96 -2.94 -20.24
N MET A 268 2.85 -2.29 -20.60
CA MET A 268 2.73 -1.51 -21.84
C MET A 268 3.41 -0.13 -21.69
N LEU A 269 4.67 -0.14 -21.26
CA LEU A 269 5.50 1.03 -21.04
C LEU A 269 6.62 1.01 -22.10
N PRO A 270 6.57 1.87 -23.13
CA PRO A 270 7.54 1.83 -24.23
C PRO A 270 9.00 1.96 -23.80
N TRP A 271 9.26 2.66 -22.70
CA TRP A 271 10.59 2.92 -22.16
C TRP A 271 10.94 2.05 -20.94
N LEU A 272 10.27 0.90 -20.76
CA LEU A 272 10.48 0.03 -19.59
C LEU A 272 11.94 -0.32 -19.35
N ALA A 273 12.74 -0.54 -20.39
CA ALA A 273 14.17 -0.86 -20.25
C ALA A 273 14.92 0.24 -19.48
N GLN A 274 14.74 1.50 -19.87
CA GLN A 274 15.34 2.64 -19.18
C GLN A 274 14.83 2.76 -17.74
N GLU A 275 13.54 2.53 -17.50
CA GLU A 275 12.97 2.53 -16.15
C GLU A 275 13.59 1.43 -15.25
N LEU A 276 13.96 0.29 -15.82
CA LEU A 276 14.63 -0.79 -15.09
C LEU A 276 16.09 -0.48 -14.78
N ASP A 277 16.82 0.15 -15.71
CA ASP A 277 18.20 0.59 -15.49
C ASP A 277 18.25 1.65 -14.39
N GLU A 278 17.36 2.64 -14.44
CA GLU A 278 17.24 3.67 -13.41
C GLU A 278 16.82 3.07 -12.05
N MET A 279 15.96 2.04 -12.05
CA MET A 279 15.60 1.33 -10.82
C MET A 279 16.82 0.62 -10.21
N ASP A 280 17.67 -0.02 -11.03
CA ASP A 280 18.89 -0.67 -10.54
C ASP A 280 19.88 0.35 -9.98
N GLU A 281 20.06 1.49 -10.65
CA GLU A 281 20.93 2.58 -10.20
C GLU A 281 20.49 3.14 -8.84
N VAL A 282 19.18 3.40 -8.66
CA VAL A 282 18.66 4.06 -7.46
C VAL A 282 18.53 3.07 -6.30
N PHE A 283 18.09 1.84 -6.53
CA PHE A 283 17.72 0.90 -5.47
C PHE A 283 18.70 -0.26 -5.28
N GLY A 284 19.73 -0.38 -6.13
CA GLY A 284 20.68 -1.50 -6.07
C GLY A 284 20.03 -2.85 -6.39
N GLY A 285 18.99 -2.85 -7.24
CA GLY A 285 18.30 -4.05 -7.69
C GLY A 285 16.84 -4.13 -7.24
N ASP A 286 16.60 -4.45 -5.97
CA ASP A 286 15.25 -4.74 -5.45
C ASP A 286 14.65 -3.63 -4.56
N PRO A 287 13.77 -2.76 -5.10
CA PRO A 287 13.06 -1.78 -4.27
C PRO A 287 11.97 -2.38 -3.37
N PHE A 288 11.57 -3.64 -3.57
CA PHE A 288 10.44 -4.28 -2.85
C PHE A 288 10.92 -5.36 -1.88
N VAL A 289 12.03 -5.13 -1.19
CA VAL A 289 12.51 -6.05 -0.13
C VAL A 289 11.46 -6.26 0.96
N TYR A 290 11.32 -7.51 1.41
CA TYR A 290 10.47 -7.88 2.55
C TYR A 290 11.32 -8.08 3.81
N GLY A 291 10.68 -8.16 4.97
CA GLY A 291 11.34 -8.27 6.27
C GLY A 291 11.42 -6.94 7.02
N ILE A 292 11.53 -7.01 8.34
CA ILE A 292 11.58 -5.84 9.23
C ILE A 292 12.92 -5.13 9.07
N ASP A 293 14.04 -5.83 9.18
CA ASP A 293 15.36 -5.19 9.25
C ASP A 293 15.72 -4.41 7.99
N ALA A 294 15.47 -5.00 6.81
CA ALA A 294 15.67 -4.32 5.53
C ALA A 294 14.78 -3.06 5.36
N ASN A 295 13.71 -2.94 6.14
CA ASN A 295 12.74 -1.86 6.07
C ASN A 295 12.66 -1.02 7.33
N ARG A 296 13.52 -1.27 8.32
CA ARG A 296 13.44 -0.70 9.67
C ARG A 296 13.35 0.81 9.62
N LYS A 297 14.22 1.45 8.82
CA LYS A 297 14.24 2.90 8.61
C LYS A 297 12.90 3.45 8.10
N THR A 298 12.28 2.78 7.14
CA THR A 298 10.98 3.20 6.58
C THR A 298 9.83 2.96 7.57
N LEU A 299 9.85 1.84 8.29
CA LEU A 299 8.83 1.49 9.28
C LEU A 299 8.89 2.42 10.51
N GLU A 300 10.08 2.69 11.03
CA GLU A 300 10.30 3.66 12.12
C GLU A 300 9.90 5.08 11.70
N ALA A 301 10.24 5.49 10.47
CA ALA A 301 9.80 6.78 9.94
C ALA A 301 8.27 6.89 9.88
N LEU A 302 7.56 5.83 9.49
CA LEU A 302 6.09 5.82 9.52
C LEU A 302 5.54 5.89 10.95
N VAL A 303 6.08 5.11 11.89
CA VAL A 303 5.65 5.15 13.30
C VAL A 303 5.89 6.55 13.89
N ASN A 304 7.04 7.17 13.60
CA ASN A 304 7.34 8.54 13.99
C ASN A 304 6.36 9.53 13.38
N ALA A 305 6.08 9.43 12.09
CA ALA A 305 5.11 10.29 11.41
C ALA A 305 3.70 10.17 12.00
N LEU A 306 3.24 8.95 12.30
CA LEU A 306 1.95 8.71 12.94
C LEU A 306 1.87 9.36 14.33
N HIS A 307 2.96 9.28 15.11
CA HIS A 307 3.03 9.90 16.43
C HIS A 307 3.08 11.44 16.35
N GLU A 308 3.94 11.99 15.50
CA GLU A 308 4.06 13.44 15.29
C GLU A 308 2.77 14.07 14.75
N GLN A 309 2.01 13.32 13.94
CA GLN A 309 0.71 13.73 13.42
C GLN A 309 -0.45 13.37 14.36
N ALA A 310 -0.16 13.03 15.62
CA ALA A 310 -1.13 12.73 16.68
C ALA A 310 -2.15 11.63 16.34
N MET A 311 -1.78 10.67 15.48
CA MET A 311 -2.60 9.52 15.13
C MET A 311 -2.44 8.35 16.10
N ILE A 312 -1.29 8.28 16.79
CA ILE A 312 -1.01 7.33 17.87
C ILE A 312 -0.39 8.07 19.06
N ALA A 313 -0.76 7.67 20.27
CA ALA A 313 -0.24 8.28 21.50
C ALA A 313 1.15 7.74 21.89
N GLU A 314 1.42 6.48 21.59
CA GLU A 314 2.69 5.82 21.89
C GLU A 314 3.26 5.18 20.61
N LYS A 315 4.58 5.05 20.56
CA LYS A 315 5.30 4.44 19.44
C LYS A 315 5.47 2.93 19.71
N PRO A 316 4.68 2.04 19.09
CA PRO A 316 4.86 0.60 19.27
C PRO A 316 6.21 0.17 18.70
N ARG A 317 6.83 -0.85 19.32
CA ARG A 317 8.06 -1.46 18.76
C ARG A 317 7.70 -2.23 17.50
N LEU A 318 8.58 -2.22 16.51
CA LEU A 318 8.33 -2.92 15.24
C LEU A 318 8.15 -4.42 15.46
N GLU A 319 8.90 -5.00 16.39
CA GLU A 319 8.86 -6.42 16.72
C GLU A 319 7.51 -6.85 17.31
N ASP A 320 6.77 -5.91 17.91
CA ASP A 320 5.43 -6.17 18.44
C ASP A 320 4.35 -6.02 17.36
N LEU A 321 4.66 -5.34 16.26
CA LEU A 321 3.76 -5.12 15.13
C LEU A 321 3.77 -6.27 14.12
N PHE A 322 4.82 -7.09 14.07
CA PHE A 322 4.96 -8.10 13.03
C PHE A 322 5.15 -9.49 13.60
N ALA A 323 4.51 -10.48 12.98
CA ALA A 323 4.71 -11.88 13.30
C ALA A 323 6.18 -12.28 13.05
N GLN A 324 6.72 -13.08 13.98
CA GLN A 324 8.04 -13.66 13.82
C GLN A 324 8.01 -14.70 12.69
N ILE A 325 8.88 -14.51 11.70
CA ILE A 325 9.08 -15.49 10.63
C ILE A 325 10.08 -16.54 11.10
N ARG A 326 9.65 -17.79 11.15
CA ARG A 326 10.43 -18.93 11.67
C ARG A 326 10.81 -19.88 10.55
N GLY A 327 12.09 -20.27 10.47
CA GLY A 327 12.58 -21.25 9.49
C GLY A 327 13.14 -20.60 8.21
N GLN A 328 13.96 -21.36 7.49
CA GLN A 328 14.57 -20.91 6.23
C GLN A 328 13.57 -21.05 5.07
N ASN A 329 13.70 -20.20 4.05
CA ASN A 329 12.99 -20.40 2.79
C ASN A 329 13.67 -21.51 2.00
N TRP A 330 13.07 -22.71 1.99
CA TRP A 330 13.54 -23.81 1.15
C TRP A 330 13.07 -23.51 -0.26
N LYS A 331 13.89 -22.76 -1.02
CA LYS A 331 13.64 -22.48 -2.43
C LYS A 331 13.57 -23.81 -3.16
N VAL A 332 12.36 -24.30 -3.40
CA VAL A 332 12.13 -25.41 -4.33
C VAL A 332 12.41 -24.81 -5.69
N GLY A 333 13.62 -25.06 -6.22
CA GLY A 333 14.16 -24.34 -7.37
C GLY A 333 13.17 -24.25 -8.53
N TRP A 334 12.82 -23.03 -8.92
CA TRP A 334 12.13 -22.76 -10.19
C TRP A 334 13.12 -22.65 -11.36
N GLY A 335 14.27 -23.30 -11.23
CA GLY A 335 15.29 -23.50 -12.24
C GLY A 335 15.75 -24.96 -12.18
N THR A 336 16.22 -25.49 -13.31
CA THR A 336 16.69 -26.87 -13.46
C THR A 336 17.58 -27.24 -12.28
N THR A 337 17.12 -28.15 -11.42
CA THR A 337 17.95 -28.74 -10.38
C THR A 337 19.05 -29.53 -11.09
N ILE A 338 20.26 -28.97 -11.18
CA ILE A 338 21.42 -29.77 -11.53
C ILE A 338 21.75 -30.58 -10.28
N ILE A 339 21.31 -31.82 -10.27
CA ILE A 339 21.81 -32.83 -9.34
C ILE A 339 23.15 -33.27 -9.90
N THR A 340 24.25 -32.72 -9.38
CA THR A 340 25.56 -33.36 -9.55
C THR A 340 25.63 -34.52 -8.57
N ARG A 341 26.02 -35.70 -9.10
CA ARG A 341 26.23 -36.94 -8.33
C ARG A 341 27.28 -36.78 -7.25
#